data_AF-A0A9E6JL67-F1
#
_entry.id   AF-A0A9E6JL67-F1
#
_cell.length_a   1.000
_cell.length_b   1.000
_cell.length_c   1.000
_cell.angle_alpha   90.00
_cell.angle_beta   90.00
_cell.angle_gamma   90.00
#
_symmetry.space_group_name_H-M   'P 1'
#
loop_
_entity.id
_entity.type
_entity.pdbx_description
1 polymer ?
#
loop_
_entity_poly.entity_id
_entity_poly.type
_entity_poly.pdbx_seq_one_letter_code
_entity_poly.pdbx_strand_id
1 'polypeptide(L)'
;MILSLSAPGWAAFNLTVVPKNISDNMTAAQVSWSSVTPTWKEADQYLAINYFSDQVGWGVQIYTDNHNAGANPRYTGSTSSGDEGAGLVGNTNTALYAPMGWTAQADTATARPSILSDGAGVLISGKGYAYFKDKMQTAGLYPFVSGEDYITLVNSFGLATNKPTWRVAAFSPIYVYLIANFMGKPNQAYGTNQLTVELYHQ
;
A
#
# COMPACT_ATOMS: atom_id res chain seq x y z
N MET A 1 7.51 -10.83 4.42
CA MET A 1 7.85 -9.42 4.12
C MET A 1 9.34 -9.26 4.38
N ILE A 2 10.14 -8.98 3.34
CA ILE A 2 11.58 -8.72 3.49
C ILE A 2 11.73 -7.19 3.41
N LEU A 3 12.16 -6.55 4.50
CA LEU A 3 12.52 -5.14 4.51
C LEU A 3 13.98 -5.00 4.07
N SER A 4 14.24 -4.33 2.94
CA SER A 4 15.58 -3.91 2.53
C SER A 4 15.79 -2.43 2.88
N LEU A 5 16.82 -2.14 3.69
CA LEU A 5 17.28 -0.78 4.01
C LEU A 5 18.67 -0.59 3.40
N SER A 6 18.88 0.47 2.62
CA SER A 6 20.21 0.87 2.15
C SER A 6 20.45 2.35 2.44
N ALA A 7 21.53 2.66 3.16
CA ALA A 7 21.94 4.01 3.56
C ALA A 7 23.34 4.36 3.02
N PRO A 8 23.51 5.40 2.19
CA PRO A 8 24.81 6.04 1.99
C PRO A 8 25.16 6.89 3.22
N GLY A 9 26.38 6.76 3.75
CA GLY A 9 26.77 7.15 5.11
C GLY A 9 26.92 8.65 5.45
N TRP A 10 26.00 9.52 5.04
CA TRP A 10 25.99 10.95 5.44
C TRP A 10 24.62 11.52 5.83
N ALA A 11 23.56 10.71 5.81
CA ALA A 11 22.21 11.12 6.18
C ALA A 11 21.73 10.34 7.39
N ALA A 12 21.18 11.02 8.41
CA ALA A 12 20.46 10.33 9.46
C ALA A 12 19.04 10.04 8.95
N PHE A 13 18.76 8.76 8.73
CA PHE A 13 17.41 8.33 8.43
C PHE A 13 17.06 7.07 9.20
N ASN A 14 15.75 6.90 9.45
CA ASN A 14 15.21 5.64 9.91
C ASN A 14 13.88 5.38 9.23
N LEU A 15 13.58 4.10 9.05
CA LEU A 15 12.27 3.64 8.62
C LEU A 15 12.02 2.30 9.30
N THR A 16 10.98 2.25 10.11
CA THR A 16 10.53 1.02 10.78
C THR A 16 9.05 0.83 10.51
N VAL A 17 8.70 -0.34 10.01
CA VAL A 17 7.31 -0.71 9.71
C VAL A 17 6.92 -1.88 10.58
N VAL A 18 5.86 -1.71 11.38
CA VAL A 18 5.37 -2.73 12.31
C VAL A 18 3.89 -2.97 12.04
N PRO A 19 3.50 -4.16 11.51
CA PRO A 19 2.10 -4.55 11.45
C PRO A 19 1.53 -4.66 12.86
N LYS A 20 0.33 -4.12 13.07
CA LYS A 20 -0.39 -4.21 14.33
C LYS A 20 -1.85 -4.56 14.09
N ASN A 21 -2.39 -5.43 14.94
CA ASN A 21 -3.80 -5.80 14.91
C ASN A 21 -4.68 -4.57 15.14
N ILE A 22 -5.74 -4.44 14.34
CA ILE A 22 -6.73 -3.39 14.52
C ILE A 22 -7.52 -3.58 15.83
N SER A 23 -7.75 -4.84 16.24
CA SER A 23 -8.60 -5.18 17.38
C SER A 23 -8.01 -4.84 18.75
N ASP A 24 -6.70 -5.03 18.91
CA ASP A 24 -6.03 -4.96 20.22
C ASP A 24 -4.70 -4.19 20.22
N ASN A 25 -4.31 -3.63 19.07
CA ASN A 25 -3.08 -2.87 18.89
C ASN A 25 -1.77 -3.65 19.11
N MET A 26 -1.85 -4.98 19.25
CA MET A 26 -0.67 -5.84 19.43
C MET A 26 0.09 -6.01 18.13
N THR A 27 1.41 -6.19 18.23
CA THR A 27 2.27 -6.44 17.06
C THR A 27 1.89 -7.76 16.40
N ALA A 28 1.79 -7.76 15.08
CA ALA A 28 1.51 -8.93 14.26
C ALA A 28 2.71 -9.26 13.36
N ALA A 29 2.84 -10.54 13.00
CA ALA A 29 3.93 -11.00 12.12
C ALA A 29 3.73 -10.60 10.64
N GLN A 30 2.47 -10.41 10.23
CA GLN A 30 2.09 -10.10 8.86
C GLN A 30 0.74 -9.38 8.81
N VAL A 31 0.38 -8.89 7.63
CA VAL A 31 -0.95 -8.37 7.31
C VAL A 31 -1.79 -9.50 6.71
N SER A 32 -3.02 -9.68 7.17
CA SER A 32 -3.98 -10.67 6.69
C SER A 32 -5.37 -10.08 6.45
N TRP A 33 -6.21 -10.84 5.73
CA TRP A 33 -7.63 -10.55 5.55
C TRP A 33 -8.45 -11.76 5.97
N SER A 34 -9.12 -11.66 7.12
CA SER A 34 -10.03 -12.70 7.61
C SER A 34 -11.43 -12.54 7.01
N SER A 35 -12.14 -13.67 6.86
CA SER A 35 -13.54 -13.69 6.42
C SER A 35 -13.79 -12.90 5.13
N VAL A 36 -13.02 -13.22 4.09
CA VAL A 36 -13.09 -12.56 2.79
C VAL A 36 -14.47 -12.80 2.16
N THR A 37 -15.23 -11.73 2.01
CA THR A 37 -16.48 -11.67 1.23
C THR A 37 -16.18 -10.99 -0.12
N PRO A 38 -16.99 -11.20 -1.17
CA PRO A 38 -16.74 -10.65 -2.51
C PRO A 38 -17.01 -9.14 -2.57
N THR A 39 -16.23 -8.37 -1.82
CA THR A 39 -16.27 -6.92 -1.70
C THR A 39 -14.87 -6.41 -1.36
N TRP A 40 -14.73 -5.10 -1.25
CA TRP A 40 -13.58 -4.50 -0.59
C TRP A 40 -13.57 -4.86 0.89
N LYS A 41 -12.42 -5.35 1.35
CA LYS A 41 -12.22 -5.78 2.73
C LYS A 41 -11.00 -5.10 3.32
N GLU A 42 -11.17 -4.50 4.49
CA GLU A 42 -10.07 -4.02 5.32
C GLU A 42 -9.26 -5.20 5.86
N ALA A 43 -7.95 -5.04 5.89
CA ALA A 43 -7.05 -5.98 6.53
C ALA A 43 -7.33 -6.08 8.03
N ASP A 44 -6.94 -7.19 8.66
CA ASP A 44 -7.05 -7.36 10.12
C ASP A 44 -6.00 -6.52 10.87
N GLN A 45 -4.97 -6.05 10.15
CA GLN A 45 -3.87 -5.23 10.65
C GLN A 45 -3.79 -3.89 9.92
N TYR A 46 -3.18 -2.92 10.60
CA TYR A 46 -2.64 -1.70 10.00
C TYR A 46 -1.11 -1.72 10.11
N LEU A 47 -0.43 -0.83 9.39
CA LEU A 47 1.02 -0.62 9.50
C LEU A 47 1.32 0.62 10.36
N ALA A 48 2.01 0.44 11.49
CA ALA A 48 2.64 1.54 12.21
C ALA A 48 3.99 1.85 11.56
N ILE A 49 4.13 3.02 10.97
CA ILE A 49 5.34 3.44 10.25
C ILE A 49 6.03 4.54 11.04
N ASN A 50 7.20 4.24 11.58
CA ASN A 50 8.09 5.22 12.16
C ASN A 50 9.12 5.64 11.12
N TYR A 51 9.34 6.94 10.97
CA TYR A 51 10.27 7.48 9.99
C TYR A 51 10.95 8.75 10.47
N PHE A 52 12.13 9.01 9.93
CA PHE A 52 12.90 10.22 10.11
C PHE A 52 13.79 10.42 8.88
N SER A 53 13.87 11.67 8.41
CA SER A 53 14.81 12.09 7.37
C SER A 53 15.18 13.54 7.62
N ASP A 54 16.48 13.83 7.59
CA ASP A 54 17.03 15.20 7.62
C ASP A 54 17.32 15.76 6.21
N GLN A 55 17.18 14.92 5.17
CA GLN A 55 17.40 15.30 3.78
C GLN A 55 16.29 16.23 3.26
N VAL A 56 16.63 17.15 2.36
CA VAL A 56 15.64 17.90 1.57
C VAL A 56 15.06 16.97 0.50
N GLY A 57 13.79 17.15 0.14
CA GLY A 57 13.17 16.38 -0.94
C GLY A 57 13.04 14.90 -0.61
N TRP A 58 12.45 14.57 0.53
CA TRP A 58 12.23 13.19 0.99
C TRP A 58 10.76 12.80 1.00
N GLY A 59 10.49 11.50 0.98
CA GLY A 59 9.18 10.95 1.30
C GLY A 59 9.22 9.48 1.68
N VAL A 60 8.12 8.98 2.21
CA VAL A 60 7.86 7.56 2.40
C VAL A 60 6.80 7.14 1.40
N GLN A 61 7.10 6.12 0.60
CA GLN A 61 6.18 5.57 -0.37
C GLN A 61 5.83 4.11 -0.11
N ILE A 62 4.67 3.68 -0.63
CA ILE A 62 4.13 2.33 -0.48
C ILE A 62 3.64 1.81 -1.84
N TYR A 63 4.01 0.58 -2.18
CA TYR A 63 3.66 -0.04 -3.46
C TYR A 63 3.85 -1.57 -3.41
N THR A 64 3.43 -2.28 -4.46
CA THR A 64 3.81 -3.69 -4.67
C THR A 64 4.85 -3.83 -5.76
N ASP A 65 5.59 -4.94 -5.80
CA ASP A 65 6.50 -5.28 -6.92
C ASP A 65 6.28 -6.74 -7.35
N ASN A 66 5.03 -7.07 -7.69
CA ASN A 66 4.59 -8.44 -7.91
C ASN A 66 5.07 -9.05 -9.24
N HIS A 67 5.61 -8.23 -10.14
CA HIS A 67 6.29 -8.69 -11.34
C HIS A 67 7.77 -9.06 -11.12
N ASN A 68 8.35 -8.66 -9.99
CA ASN A 68 9.70 -8.99 -9.62
C ASN A 68 9.95 -10.50 -9.69
N ALA A 69 11.14 -10.90 -10.13
CA ALA A 69 11.51 -12.32 -10.19
C ALA A 69 11.46 -13.02 -8.81
N GLY A 70 11.66 -12.28 -7.71
CA GLY A 70 11.54 -12.76 -6.33
C GLY A 70 10.13 -12.69 -5.74
N ALA A 71 9.12 -12.27 -6.49
CA ALA A 71 7.74 -12.22 -6.04
C ALA A 71 7.18 -13.64 -5.82
N ASN A 72 6.40 -13.82 -4.76
CA ASN A 72 5.75 -15.06 -4.40
C ASN A 72 4.40 -14.80 -3.70
N PRO A 73 3.26 -15.12 -4.35
CA PRO A 73 3.16 -15.47 -5.78
C PRO A 73 3.60 -14.32 -6.69
N ARG A 74 4.22 -14.66 -7.83
CA ARG A 74 4.60 -13.70 -8.89
C ARG A 74 3.42 -13.51 -9.84
N TYR A 75 3.05 -12.26 -10.13
CA TYR A 75 2.00 -11.97 -11.11
C TYR A 75 2.46 -12.37 -12.53
N THR A 76 1.59 -13.05 -13.28
CA THR A 76 1.86 -13.53 -14.65
C THR A 76 0.84 -13.05 -15.67
N GLY A 77 -0.09 -12.18 -15.26
CA GLY A 77 -1.11 -11.64 -16.14
C GLY A 77 -0.55 -10.58 -17.09
N SER A 78 -1.39 -10.15 -18.04
CA SER A 78 -0.98 -9.15 -19.02
C SER A 78 -1.02 -7.74 -18.44
N THR A 79 0.06 -6.98 -18.62
CA THR A 79 0.12 -5.55 -18.26
C THR A 79 -0.54 -4.64 -19.29
N SER A 80 -0.94 -5.16 -20.45
CA SER A 80 -1.46 -4.36 -21.56
C SER A 80 -2.85 -3.75 -21.32
N SER A 81 -3.62 -4.27 -20.35
CA SER A 81 -5.00 -3.84 -20.05
C SER A 81 -5.11 -2.87 -18.88
N GLY A 82 -3.99 -2.45 -18.28
CA GLY A 82 -4.02 -1.77 -16.98
C GLY A 82 -4.26 -2.71 -15.79
N ASP A 83 -4.12 -4.03 -16.01
CA ASP A 83 -4.05 -5.06 -14.99
C ASP A 83 -2.59 -5.26 -14.56
N GLU A 84 -2.19 -4.52 -13.54
CA GLU A 84 -0.77 -4.28 -13.22
C GLU A 84 -0.22 -5.25 -12.17
N GLY A 85 -1.05 -6.19 -11.69
CA GLY A 85 -0.72 -7.00 -10.52
C GLY A 85 -0.58 -6.20 -9.22
N ALA A 86 -1.00 -4.93 -9.19
CA ALA A 86 -0.89 -4.05 -8.02
C ALA A 86 -1.83 -4.50 -6.87
N GLY A 87 -1.33 -5.32 -5.95
CA GLY A 87 -2.08 -5.84 -4.81
C GLY A 87 -1.72 -7.27 -4.39
N LEU A 88 -2.72 -8.12 -4.16
CA LEU A 88 -2.54 -9.52 -3.76
C LEU A 88 -2.70 -10.43 -4.97
N VAL A 89 -1.69 -11.24 -5.30
CA VAL A 89 -1.72 -12.13 -6.47
C VAL A 89 -2.29 -13.50 -6.05
N GLY A 90 -3.06 -14.14 -6.94
CA GLY A 90 -3.64 -15.46 -6.68
C GLY A 90 -2.59 -16.57 -6.66
N ASN A 91 -2.64 -17.45 -5.68
CA ASN A 91 -1.67 -18.54 -5.53
C ASN A 91 -1.88 -19.67 -6.56
N THR A 92 -3.13 -19.90 -7.01
CA THR A 92 -3.45 -20.97 -7.97
C THR A 92 -3.41 -20.46 -9.40
N ASN A 93 -4.03 -19.29 -9.65
CA ASN A 93 -3.97 -18.60 -10.92
C ASN A 93 -3.30 -17.24 -10.71
N THR A 94 -1.99 -17.19 -10.99
CA THR A 94 -1.16 -16.01 -10.82
C THR A 94 -1.36 -14.93 -11.89
N ALA A 95 -2.20 -15.18 -12.91
CA ALA A 95 -2.65 -14.15 -13.84
C ALA A 95 -3.77 -13.29 -13.25
N LEU A 96 -4.33 -13.68 -12.10
CA LEU A 96 -5.34 -12.94 -11.37
C LEU A 96 -4.73 -12.30 -10.12
N TYR A 97 -5.26 -11.13 -9.77
CA TYR A 97 -4.92 -10.42 -8.54
C TYR A 97 -6.16 -9.73 -7.94
N ALA A 98 -6.12 -9.48 -6.65
CA ALA A 98 -7.03 -8.62 -5.92
C ALA A 98 -6.38 -7.23 -5.75
N PRO A 99 -6.92 -6.18 -6.39
CA PRO A 99 -6.42 -4.82 -6.24
C PRO A 99 -6.40 -4.38 -4.78
N MET A 100 -5.39 -3.63 -4.39
CA MET A 100 -5.27 -3.07 -3.05
C MET A 100 -5.45 -1.55 -3.04
N GLY A 101 -5.85 -1.05 -1.88
CA GLY A 101 -5.87 0.38 -1.57
C GLY A 101 -5.30 0.67 -0.19
N TRP A 102 -4.92 1.92 0.04
CA TRP A 102 -4.41 2.40 1.32
C TRP A 102 -5.05 3.72 1.72
N THR A 103 -5.14 3.95 3.04
CA THR A 103 -5.34 5.27 3.65
C THR A 103 -4.35 5.42 4.79
N ALA A 104 -3.91 6.65 5.06
CA ALA A 104 -3.03 6.93 6.19
C ALA A 104 -3.65 7.93 7.17
N GLN A 105 -3.33 7.77 8.44
CA GLN A 105 -3.79 8.61 9.56
C GLN A 105 -2.64 8.97 10.48
N ALA A 106 -2.77 10.11 11.18
CA ALA A 106 -1.78 10.59 12.14
C ALA A 106 -1.93 9.93 13.53
N ASP A 107 -3.08 9.33 13.81
CA ASP A 107 -3.39 8.61 15.04
C ASP A 107 -4.34 7.44 14.76
N THR A 108 -4.55 6.57 15.75
CA THR A 108 -5.46 5.43 15.67
C THR A 108 -6.86 5.72 16.23
N ALA A 109 -7.09 6.92 16.79
CA ALA A 109 -8.36 7.32 17.38
C ALA A 109 -9.33 7.89 16.33
N THR A 110 -8.78 8.42 15.24
CA THR A 110 -9.52 8.97 14.13
C THR A 110 -10.29 7.88 13.40
N ALA A 111 -11.60 8.10 13.23
CA ALA A 111 -12.44 7.19 12.48
C ALA A 111 -11.89 7.00 11.06
N ARG A 112 -11.77 5.74 10.64
CA ARG A 112 -11.32 5.38 9.29
C ARG A 112 -12.38 5.82 8.28
N PRO A 113 -11.97 6.30 7.08
CA PRO A 113 -12.93 6.60 6.05
C PRO A 113 -13.69 5.33 5.67
N SER A 114 -14.99 5.47 5.43
CA SER A 114 -15.79 4.37 4.89
C SER A 114 -15.22 3.93 3.55
N ILE A 115 -15.17 2.61 3.33
CA ILE A 115 -14.79 2.05 2.03
C ILE A 115 -15.95 2.31 1.07
N LEU A 116 -15.81 3.29 0.18
CA LEU A 116 -16.82 3.64 -0.81
C LEU A 116 -16.39 3.15 -2.20
N SER A 117 -17.26 2.37 -2.85
CA SER A 117 -17.09 1.91 -4.23
C SER A 117 -18.33 2.23 -5.08
N ASP A 118 -18.14 2.32 -6.39
CA ASP A 118 -19.18 2.62 -7.38
C ASP A 118 -20.14 1.46 -7.68
N GLY A 119 -20.08 0.37 -6.90
CA GLY A 119 -20.84 -0.85 -7.14
C GLY A 119 -20.23 -1.79 -8.19
N ALA A 120 -19.28 -1.31 -9.01
CA ALA A 120 -18.45 -2.13 -9.89
C ALA A 120 -17.11 -2.54 -9.23
N GLY A 121 -16.94 -2.20 -7.95
CA GLY A 121 -15.72 -2.47 -7.20
C GLY A 121 -14.62 -1.45 -7.45
N VAL A 122 -14.90 -0.32 -8.10
CA VAL A 122 -13.95 0.79 -8.23
C VAL A 122 -14.11 1.71 -7.03
N LEU A 123 -13.02 2.03 -6.33
CA LEU A 123 -13.00 3.02 -5.27
C LEU A 123 -13.42 4.36 -5.84
N ILE A 124 -14.33 5.03 -5.12
CA ILE A 124 -14.75 6.36 -5.52
C ILE A 124 -13.59 7.32 -5.27
N SER A 125 -13.07 7.93 -6.33
CA SER A 125 -11.94 8.85 -6.25
C SER A 125 -12.17 9.96 -5.22
N GLY A 126 -11.15 10.21 -4.39
CA GLY A 126 -11.17 11.23 -3.35
C GLY A 126 -12.11 10.95 -2.17
N LYS A 127 -12.49 9.68 -1.96
CA LYS A 127 -13.35 9.23 -0.86
C LYS A 127 -12.66 8.27 0.11
N GLY A 128 -11.37 8.46 0.36
CA GLY A 128 -10.72 7.85 1.54
C GLY A 128 -9.52 6.97 1.24
N TYR A 129 -9.55 6.19 0.16
CA TYR A 129 -8.48 5.25 -0.16
C TYR A 129 -7.85 5.55 -1.52
N ALA A 130 -6.52 5.51 -1.56
CA ALA A 130 -5.73 5.55 -2.77
C ALA A 130 -5.44 4.13 -3.27
N TYR A 131 -5.35 3.95 -4.58
CA TYR A 131 -4.97 2.67 -5.17
C TYR A 131 -3.48 2.41 -5.01
N PHE A 132 -3.13 1.13 -4.81
CA PHE A 132 -1.76 0.68 -4.98
C PHE A 132 -1.35 0.74 -6.45
N LYS A 133 -0.03 0.87 -6.64
CA LYS A 133 0.65 0.64 -7.92
C LYS A 133 1.66 -0.47 -7.78
N ASP A 134 1.99 -1.10 -8.90
CA ASP A 134 3.06 -2.08 -9.00
C ASP A 134 4.33 -1.41 -9.55
N LYS A 135 5.51 -1.64 -8.96
CA LYS A 135 6.76 -0.97 -9.34
C LYS A 135 7.15 -1.17 -10.80
N MET A 136 6.80 -2.33 -11.36
CA MET A 136 7.12 -2.69 -12.74
C MET A 136 6.13 -2.12 -13.76
N GLN A 137 5.09 -1.39 -13.32
CA GLN A 137 4.20 -0.63 -14.19
C GLN A 137 4.95 0.57 -14.79
N THR A 138 5.71 0.38 -15.86
CA THR A 138 6.48 1.49 -16.48
C THR A 138 5.79 2.10 -17.70
N ALA A 139 4.62 1.61 -18.09
CA ALA A 139 3.86 2.08 -19.25
C ALA A 139 2.34 2.10 -18.95
N GLY A 140 1.55 2.70 -19.84
CA GLY A 140 0.08 2.79 -19.70
C GLY A 140 -0.40 4.16 -19.24
N LEU A 141 -1.67 4.25 -18.83
CA LEU A 141 -2.30 5.51 -18.40
C LEU A 141 -1.81 6.00 -17.03
N TYR A 142 -1.29 5.10 -16.18
CA TYR A 142 -0.91 5.41 -14.80
C TYR A 142 0.43 4.81 -14.39
N PRO A 143 1.52 5.03 -15.15
CA PRO A 143 2.83 4.45 -14.85
C PRO A 143 3.25 4.72 -13.39
N PHE A 144 3.97 3.79 -12.80
CA PHE A 144 4.65 3.97 -11.53
C PHE A 144 5.70 5.07 -11.67
N VAL A 145 5.59 6.12 -10.85
CA VAL A 145 6.57 7.20 -10.78
C VAL A 145 6.96 7.38 -9.32
N SER A 146 8.23 7.12 -9.00
CA SER A 146 8.73 7.29 -7.63
C SER A 146 8.43 8.70 -7.10
N GLY A 147 7.87 8.76 -5.90
CA GLY A 147 7.49 10.01 -5.24
C GLY A 147 6.22 10.69 -5.74
N GLU A 148 5.45 10.06 -6.63
CA GLU A 148 4.13 10.58 -6.98
C GLU A 148 3.16 10.53 -5.78
N ASP A 149 2.12 11.37 -5.81
CA ASP A 149 1.20 11.50 -4.68
C ASP A 149 0.50 10.19 -4.32
N TYR A 150 0.05 9.41 -5.32
CA TYR A 150 -0.74 8.18 -5.11
C TYR A 150 0.00 7.04 -4.41
N ILE A 151 1.33 7.08 -4.35
CA ILE A 151 2.14 6.10 -3.61
C ILE A 151 2.85 6.74 -2.42
N THR A 152 2.88 8.07 -2.31
CA THR A 152 3.60 8.78 -1.24
C THR A 152 2.70 9.01 -0.02
N LEU A 153 2.92 8.20 1.02
CA LEU A 153 2.25 8.28 2.31
C LEU A 153 2.52 9.62 3.01
N VAL A 154 3.78 10.03 3.07
CA VAL A 154 4.20 11.27 3.74
C VAL A 154 5.46 11.81 3.08
N ASN A 155 5.58 13.13 3.03
CA ASN A 155 6.79 13.83 2.56
C ASN A 155 6.93 15.16 3.32
N SER A 156 7.82 16.04 2.85
CA SER A 156 8.03 17.37 3.45
C SER A 156 6.78 18.25 3.51
N PHE A 157 5.74 17.97 2.73
CA PHE A 157 4.47 18.70 2.76
C PHE A 157 3.44 18.08 3.72
N GLY A 158 3.74 16.92 4.31
CA GLY A 158 2.89 16.22 5.28
C GLY A 158 2.31 14.91 4.78
N LEU A 159 1.39 14.37 5.58
CA LEU A 159 0.73 13.08 5.39
C LEU A 159 -0.38 13.18 4.35
N ALA A 160 -0.33 12.31 3.35
CA ALA A 160 -1.42 12.07 2.43
C ALA A 160 -2.52 11.26 3.13
N THR A 161 -3.72 11.81 3.19
CA THR A 161 -4.87 11.17 3.86
C THR A 161 -5.85 10.61 2.83
N ASN A 162 -7.08 11.14 2.78
CA ASN A 162 -8.18 10.67 1.93
C ASN A 162 -8.10 11.10 0.46
N LYS A 163 -7.15 11.98 0.15
CA LYS A 163 -6.83 12.52 -1.17
C LYS A 163 -5.32 12.70 -1.24
N PRO A 164 -4.59 11.89 -2.03
CA PRO A 164 -3.12 11.93 -2.03
C PRO A 164 -2.52 13.30 -2.35
N THR A 165 -3.25 14.12 -3.10
CA THR A 165 -2.88 15.50 -3.45
C THR A 165 -3.06 16.50 -2.31
N TRP A 166 -3.75 16.14 -1.22
CA TRP A 166 -4.00 17.00 -0.06
C TRP A 166 -3.29 16.42 1.16
N ARG A 167 -2.34 17.19 1.69
CA ARG A 167 -1.48 16.77 2.79
C ARG A 167 -1.79 17.54 4.06
N VAL A 168 -1.69 16.86 5.19
CA VAL A 168 -1.88 17.44 6.52
C VAL A 168 -0.63 17.28 7.35
N ALA A 169 -0.41 18.19 8.30
CA ALA A 169 0.67 18.04 9.26
C ALA A 169 0.48 16.75 10.05
N ALA A 170 1.52 15.92 10.08
CA ALA A 170 1.58 14.70 10.88
C ALA A 170 3.03 14.44 11.27
N PHE A 171 3.21 13.70 12.35
CA PHE A 171 4.51 13.30 12.84
C PHE A 171 4.60 11.78 12.83
N SER A 172 5.83 11.25 12.89
CA SER A 172 6.05 9.83 13.12
C SER A 172 5.59 9.44 14.54
N PRO A 173 4.91 8.29 14.74
CA PRO A 173 4.50 7.34 13.71
C PRO A 173 3.24 7.78 12.94
N ILE A 174 3.11 7.32 11.70
CA ILE A 174 1.84 7.32 10.95
C ILE A 174 1.25 5.91 10.89
N TYR A 175 -0.05 5.84 10.64
CA TYR A 175 -0.84 4.61 10.68
C TYR A 175 -1.49 4.37 9.32
N VAL A 176 -1.08 3.31 8.62
CA VAL A 176 -1.58 2.98 7.27
C VAL A 176 -2.51 1.79 7.32
N TYR A 177 -3.75 1.99 6.88
CA TYR A 177 -4.78 0.96 6.77
C TYR A 177 -4.88 0.49 5.33
N LEU A 178 -5.02 -0.82 5.17
CA LEU A 178 -5.00 -1.48 3.87
C LEU A 178 -6.34 -2.12 3.59
N ILE A 179 -6.78 -2.02 2.34
CA ILE A 179 -7.96 -2.71 1.83
C ILE A 179 -7.58 -3.53 0.59
N ALA A 180 -8.31 -4.61 0.34
CA ALA A 180 -8.19 -5.42 -0.87
C ALA A 180 -9.57 -5.72 -1.46
N ASN A 181 -9.67 -5.74 -2.79
CA ASN A 181 -10.92 -6.01 -3.50
C ASN A 181 -11.01 -7.46 -3.95
N PHE A 182 -11.93 -8.21 -3.32
CA PHE A 182 -12.20 -9.59 -3.66
C PHE A 182 -13.49 -9.76 -4.48
N MET A 183 -14.13 -8.67 -4.90
CA MET A 183 -15.33 -8.71 -5.75
C MET A 183 -15.01 -9.36 -7.11
N GLY A 184 -15.81 -10.36 -7.48
CA GLY A 184 -15.65 -11.10 -8.74
C GLY A 184 -14.38 -11.95 -8.83
N LYS A 185 -13.61 -12.08 -7.74
CA LYS A 185 -12.38 -12.87 -7.73
C LYS A 185 -12.71 -14.35 -7.45
N PRO A 186 -12.13 -15.30 -8.20
CA PRO A 186 -12.30 -16.73 -7.91
C PRO A 186 -11.85 -17.08 -6.50
N ASN A 187 -12.47 -18.10 -5.91
CA ASN A 187 -12.09 -18.61 -4.60
C ASN A 187 -10.71 -19.29 -4.69
N GLN A 188 -9.70 -18.62 -4.16
CA GLN A 188 -8.33 -19.10 -4.00
C GLN A 188 -7.61 -18.27 -2.93
N ALA A 189 -6.45 -18.73 -2.47
CA ALA A 189 -5.58 -17.90 -1.66
C ALA A 189 -4.98 -16.76 -2.51
N TYR A 190 -4.91 -15.56 -1.94
CA TYR A 190 -4.23 -14.41 -2.52
C TYR A 190 -3.18 -13.92 -1.55
N GLY A 191 -2.03 -13.47 -2.05
CA GLY A 191 -0.95 -12.96 -1.23
C GLY A 191 0.11 -12.22 -2.02
N THR A 192 1.06 -11.63 -1.31
CA THR A 192 2.28 -11.05 -1.87
C THR A 192 3.37 -11.02 -0.80
N ASN A 193 4.62 -11.28 -1.20
CA ASN A 193 5.80 -11.01 -0.39
C ASN A 193 6.50 -9.68 -0.78
N GLN A 194 5.92 -8.91 -1.71
CA GLN A 194 6.49 -7.70 -2.33
C GLN A 194 5.74 -6.40 -1.97
N LEU A 195 5.00 -6.37 -0.86
CA LEU A 195 4.52 -5.11 -0.29
C LEU A 195 5.73 -4.33 0.24
N THR A 196 6.07 -3.23 -0.42
CA THR A 196 7.23 -2.40 -0.10
C THR A 196 6.79 -1.09 0.51
N VAL A 197 7.45 -0.71 1.61
CA VAL A 197 7.44 0.64 2.16
C VAL A 197 8.88 1.10 2.19
N GLU A 198 9.18 2.19 1.52
CA GLU A 198 10.55 2.71 1.44
C GLU A 198 10.59 4.22 1.61
N LEU A 199 11.76 4.70 2.03
CA LEU A 199 12.09 6.10 2.04
C LEU A 199 12.79 6.44 0.71
N TYR A 200 12.36 7.50 0.06
CA TYR A 200 12.96 7.99 -1.18
C TYR A 200 13.46 9.43 -1.03
N HIS A 201 14.36 9.82 -1.92
CA HIS A 201 14.84 11.19 -2.10
C HIS A 201 14.67 11.62 -3.57
N GLN A 202 14.42 12.91 -3.79
CA GLN A 202 14.28 13.54 -5.11
C GLN A 202 15.56 14.23 -5.55
#